data_AF-A0A7C4D2T1-F1
#
_entry.id   AF-A0A7C4D2T1-F1
#
_cell.length_a   1.000
_cell.length_b   1.000
_cell.length_c   1.000
_cell.angle_alpha   90.00
_cell.angle_beta   90.00
_cell.angle_gamma   90.00
#
_symmetry.space_group_name_H-M   'P 1'
#
loop_
_entity.id
_entity.type
_entity.pdbx_description
1 polymer ?
#
loop_
_entity_poly.entity_id
_entity_poly.type
_entity_poly.pdbx_seq_one_letter_code
_entity_poly.pdbx_strand_id
1 'polypeptide(L)' 'MKCQYCGFDTGLPFRCPFCGGIFYVEHRLPETHM' A
#
# COMPACT_ATOMS: atom_id res chain seq x y z
N MET A 1 3.48 10.59 0.99
CA MET A 1 4.16 9.33 0.56
C MET A 1 3.13 8.52 -0.21
N LYS A 2 3.29 8.32 -1.51
CA LYS A 2 2.17 7.86 -2.36
C LYS A 2 2.08 6.33 -2.43
N CYS A 3 0.87 5.79 -2.40
CA CYS A 3 0.60 4.37 -2.59
C CYS A 3 1.08 3.95 -3.99
N GLN A 4 1.85 2.87 -4.12
CA GLN A 4 2.33 2.40 -5.43
C GLN A 4 1.21 1.90 -6.35
N TYR A 5 0.06 1.52 -5.79
CA TYR A 5 -1.06 0.99 -6.55
C TYR A 5 -1.94 2.11 -7.13
N CYS A 6 -2.43 3.01 -6.28
CA CYS A 6 -3.38 4.06 -6.68
C CYS A 6 -2.76 5.46 -6.80
N GLY A 7 -1.48 5.65 -6.44
CA GLY A 7 -0.81 6.95 -6.43
C GLY A 7 -1.31 7.92 -5.35
N PHE A 8 -2.24 7.48 -4.49
CA PHE A 8 -2.85 8.31 -3.46
C PHE A 8 -1.84 8.66 -2.35
N ASP A 9 -1.85 9.90 -1.88
CA ASP A 9 -0.91 10.30 -0.82
C ASP A 9 -1.35 9.70 0.53
N THR A 10 -0.49 8.86 1.06
CA THR A 10 -0.70 8.12 2.30
C THR A 10 -0.04 8.88 3.43
N GLY A 11 -0.82 9.28 4.43
CA GLY A 11 -0.28 9.80 5.70
C GLY A 11 0.42 8.70 6.51
N LEU A 12 0.06 7.44 6.27
CA LEU A 12 0.63 6.25 6.90
C LEU A 12 0.98 5.20 5.82
N PRO A 13 2.21 5.19 5.31
CA PRO A 13 2.66 4.18 4.37
C PRO A 13 2.79 2.83 5.07
N PHE A 14 2.09 1.83 4.56
CA PHE A 14 2.20 0.44 5.01
C PHE A 14 3.14 -0.31 4.08
N ARG A 15 4.16 -0.98 4.64
CA ARG A 15 5.07 -1.82 3.86
C ARG A 15 4.67 -3.29 4.00
N CYS A 16 4.33 -3.90 2.88
CA CYS A 16 3.99 -5.32 2.80
C CYS A 16 5.24 -6.18 3.08
N PRO A 17 5.25 -7.05 4.11
CA PRO A 17 6.42 -7.90 4.41
C PRO A 17 6.62 -9.04 3.41
N PHE A 18 5.57 -9.42 2.67
CA PHE A 18 5.63 -10.50 1.68
C PHE A 18 6.14 -10.02 0.31
N CYS A 19 5.75 -8.82 -0.09
CA CYS A 19 5.96 -8.28 -1.43
C CYS A 19 6.87 -7.05 -1.47
N GLY A 20 7.15 -6.44 -0.31
CA GLY A 20 8.04 -5.28 -0.17
C GLY A 20 7.46 -3.94 -0.64
N GLY A 21 6.28 -3.94 -1.28
CA GLY A 21 5.62 -2.74 -1.79
C GLY A 21 5.04 -1.82 -0.70
N ILE A 22 4.89 -0.54 -1.04
CA ILE A 22 4.33 0.49 -0.18
C ILE A 22 2.89 0.81 -0.59
N PHE A 23 1.97 0.59 0.34
CA PHE A 23 0.53 0.72 0.16
C PHE A 23 -0.09 1.57 1.25
N TYR A 24 -1.31 2.07 1.04
CA TYR A 24 -2.07 2.72 2.11
C TYR A 24 -2.79 1.71 3.00
N VAL A 25 -3.32 2.17 4.14
CA VAL A 25 -4.07 1.36 5.10
C VAL A 25 -5.22 0.55 4.47
N GLU A 26 -5.84 1.07 3.41
CA GLU A 26 -6.92 0.37 2.68
C GLU A 26 -6.41 -0.69 1.68
N HIS A 27 -5.19 -0.52 1.18
CA HIS A 27 -4.54 -1.43 0.23
C HIS A 27 -3.51 -2.34 0.93
N ARG A 28 -3.63 -2.53 2.25
CA ARG A 28 -2.67 -3.29 3.06
C ARG A 28 -2.87 -4.81 3.00
N LEU A 29 -4.05 -5.26 2.55
CA LEU A 29 -4.43 -6.66 2.52
C LEU A 29 -4.16 -7.21 1.11
N PRO A 30 -3.57 -8.40 0.97
CA PRO A 30 -3.20 -8.96 -0.33
C PRO A 30 -4.38 -9.11 -1.31
N GLU A 31 -5.61 -9.21 -0.79
CA GLU A 31 -6.86 -9.23 -1.56
C GLU A 31 -7.23 -7.88 -2.20
N THR A 32 -6.72 -6.76 -1.67
CA THR A 32 -6.85 -5.41 -2.26
C THR A 32 -5.61 -4.95 -3.03
N HIS A 33 -4.61 -5.83 -3.22
CA HIS A 33 -3.44 -5.55 -4.07
C HIS A 33 -3.72 -5.75 -5.57
N MET A 34 -4.89 -6.30 -5.93
CA MET A 34 -5.28 -6.64 -7.31
C MET A 34 -5.45 -5.40 -8.17
#